data_AF-B3PPK4-F1
#
_entry.id   AF-B3PPK4-F1
#
_cell.length_a   1.000
_cell.length_b   1.000
_cell.length_c   1.000
_cell.angle_alpha   90.00
_cell.angle_beta   90.00
_cell.angle_gamma   90.00
#
_symmetry.space_group_name_H-M   'P 1'
#
loop_
_entity.id
_entity.type
_entity.pdbx_description
1 polymer ?
#
loop_
_entity_poly.entity_id
_entity_poly.type
_entity_poly.pdbx_seq_one_letter_code
_entity_poly.pdbx_strand_id
1 'polypeptide(L)'
;MTFNPVMEPPEPVEALSDILMRIVSELHDVAYLIERIEPQLLELGGAEVLNSPDAMKVMQGIDLAVQKSRGLAEFIDTITGEIPLGWTVDVATALSLVKLAEMQKALGGATRHGHSQPLSKAAGDFDFF
;
A
#
# COMPACT_ATOMS: atom_id res chain seq x y z
N MET A 1 -43.73 -29.05 -3.47
CA MET A 1 -42.46 -28.49 -3.95
C MET A 1 -41.97 -27.53 -2.88
N THR A 2 -41.02 -27.94 -2.07
CA THR A 2 -40.39 -27.10 -1.05
C THR A 2 -39.35 -26.22 -1.73
N PHE A 3 -39.58 -24.91 -1.73
CA PHE A 3 -38.61 -23.91 -2.15
C PHE A 3 -37.49 -23.91 -1.12
N ASN A 4 -36.31 -24.42 -1.48
CA ASN A 4 -35.11 -24.14 -0.72
C ASN A 4 -34.63 -22.75 -1.16
N PRO A 5 -34.65 -21.72 -0.28
CA PRO A 5 -33.95 -20.50 -0.61
C PRO A 5 -32.48 -20.86 -0.78
N VAL A 6 -31.91 -20.51 -1.93
CA VAL A 6 -30.47 -20.50 -2.12
C VAL A 6 -29.95 -19.53 -1.05
N MET A 7 -29.35 -20.06 0.01
CA MET A 7 -28.58 -19.26 0.94
C MET A 7 -27.41 -18.71 0.14
N GLU A 8 -27.54 -17.46 -0.29
CA GLU A 8 -26.40 -16.66 -0.71
C GLU A 8 -25.37 -16.74 0.42
N PRO A 9 -24.12 -17.17 0.13
CA PRO A 9 -23.11 -17.25 1.18
C PRO A 9 -23.00 -15.87 1.82
N PRO A 10 -22.90 -15.78 3.17
CA PRO A 10 -22.74 -14.48 3.81
C PRO A 10 -21.56 -13.76 3.16
N GLU A 11 -21.80 -12.55 2.65
CA GLU A 11 -20.76 -11.61 2.22
C GLU A 11 -19.67 -11.62 3.32
N PRO A 12 -18.38 -11.81 2.97
CA PRO A 12 -17.35 -12.01 3.97
C PRO A 12 -17.22 -10.74 4.81
N VAL A 13 -17.82 -10.76 6.00
CA VAL A 13 -17.70 -9.67 6.95
C VAL A 13 -16.36 -9.82 7.67
N GLU A 14 -15.47 -8.85 7.47
CA GLU A 14 -14.11 -8.87 7.98
C GLU A 14 -13.96 -7.94 9.17
N ALA A 15 -13.05 -8.25 10.10
CA ALA A 15 -12.77 -7.38 11.23
C ALA A 15 -12.25 -6.02 10.73
N LEU A 16 -12.81 -4.92 11.25
CA LEU A 16 -12.41 -3.57 10.85
C LEU A 16 -10.92 -3.34 11.08
N SER A 17 -10.38 -3.85 12.20
CA SER A 17 -8.95 -3.78 12.50
C SER A 17 -8.08 -4.38 11.40
N ASP A 18 -8.47 -5.54 10.87
CA ASP A 18 -7.69 -6.24 9.84
C ASP A 18 -7.74 -5.50 8.50
N ILE A 19 -8.87 -4.86 8.19
CA ILE A 19 -9.01 -3.99 7.01
C ILE A 19 -8.11 -2.77 7.16
N LEU A 20 -8.13 -2.10 8.31
CA LEU A 20 -7.30 -0.93 8.57
C LEU A 20 -5.80 -1.26 8.53
N MET A 21 -5.38 -2.40 9.09
CA MET A 21 -3.98 -2.83 9.01
C MET A 21 -3.51 -3.16 7.59
N ARG A 22 -4.42 -3.61 6.70
CA ARG A 22 -4.12 -3.70 5.26
C ARG A 22 -3.90 -2.32 4.66
N ILE A 23 -4.75 -1.34 4.98
CA ILE A 23 -4.60 0.05 4.50
C ILE A 23 -3.28 0.68 5.00
N VAL A 24 -2.93 0.48 6.27
CA VAL A 24 -1.64 0.92 6.84
C VAL A 24 -0.47 0.38 6.05
N SER A 25 -0.52 -0.92 5.71
CA SER A 25 0.52 -1.56 4.92
C SER A 25 0.64 -0.96 3.52
N GLU A 26 -0.49 -0.78 2.82
CA GLU A 26 -0.51 -0.18 1.48
C GLU A 26 0.02 1.26 1.49
N LEU A 27 -0.27 2.04 2.54
CA LEU A 27 0.25 3.40 2.66
C LEU A 27 1.77 3.44 2.87
N HIS A 28 2.33 2.48 3.63
CA HIS A 28 3.78 2.34 3.74
C HIS A 28 4.42 1.90 2.42
N ASP A 29 3.81 0.97 1.69
CA ASP A 29 4.29 0.54 0.39
C ASP A 29 4.25 1.69 -0.63
N VAL A 30 3.19 2.49 -0.65
CA VAL A 30 3.10 3.72 -1.45
C VAL A 30 4.18 4.73 -1.07
N ALA A 31 4.41 4.96 0.23
CA ALA A 31 5.46 5.85 0.69
C ALA A 31 6.85 5.40 0.19
N TYR A 32 7.13 4.10 0.25
CA TYR A 32 8.37 3.51 -0.27
C TYR A 32 8.49 3.67 -1.79
N LEU A 33 7.41 3.46 -2.54
CA LEU A 33 7.41 3.66 -3.99
C LEU A 33 7.71 5.11 -4.36
N ILE A 34 7.15 6.08 -3.63
CA ILE A 34 7.39 7.51 -3.85
C ILE A 34 8.83 7.88 -3.49
N GLU A 35 9.34 7.45 -2.34
CA GLU A 35 10.72 7.71 -1.87
C GLU A 35 11.76 7.24 -2.89
N ARG A 36 11.49 6.12 -3.58
CA ARG A 36 12.38 5.60 -4.63
C ARG A 36 12.45 6.47 -5.89
N ILE A 37 11.52 7.38 -6.10
CA ILE A 37 11.53 8.29 -7.28
C ILE A 37 12.64 9.32 -7.12
N GLU A 38 12.94 9.75 -5.89
CA GLU A 38 13.93 10.79 -5.58
C GLU A 38 15.33 10.50 -6.16
N PRO A 39 15.99 9.36 -5.87
CA PRO A 39 17.30 9.05 -6.44
C PRO A 39 17.26 8.89 -7.96
N GLN A 40 16.17 8.34 -8.52
CA GLN A 40 16.04 8.15 -9.97
C GLN A 40 15.94 9.49 -10.72
N LEU A 41 15.28 10.49 -10.15
CA LEU A 41 15.22 11.83 -10.73
C LEU A 41 16.59 12.52 -10.71
N LEU A 42 17.35 12.35 -9.63
CA LEU A 42 18.71 12.88 -9.53
C LEU A 42 19.65 12.21 -10.53
N GLU A 43 19.56 10.90 -10.70
CA GLU A 43 20.32 10.15 -11.70
C GLU A 43 19.99 10.59 -13.13
N LEU A 44 18.71 10.79 -13.46
CA LEU A 44 18.27 11.18 -14.79
C LEU A 44 18.61 12.63 -15.15
N GLY A 45 18.47 13.56 -14.21
CA GLY A 45 18.69 14.98 -14.48
C GLY A 45 20.12 15.47 -14.21
N GLY A 46 20.95 14.66 -13.55
CA GLY A 46 22.34 14.99 -13.25
C GLY A 46 22.50 16.14 -12.24
N ALA A 47 23.73 16.62 -12.08
CA ALA A 47 24.10 17.58 -11.04
C ALA A 47 23.40 18.95 -11.16
N GLU A 48 22.88 19.32 -12.34
CA GLU A 48 22.22 20.62 -12.54
C GLU A 48 20.82 20.70 -11.94
N VAL A 49 20.16 19.57 -11.67
CA VAL A 49 18.86 19.51 -10.99
C VAL A 49 18.92 20.23 -9.64
N LEU A 50 20.02 20.04 -8.90
CA LEU A 50 20.21 20.66 -7.58
C LEU A 50 20.37 22.18 -7.64
N ASN A 51 20.71 22.73 -8.81
CA ASN A 51 20.87 24.17 -9.04
C ASN A 51 19.58 24.83 -9.55
N SER A 52 18.56 24.05 -9.90
CA SER A 52 17.27 24.56 -10.37
C SER A 52 16.28 24.74 -9.21
N PRO A 53 15.82 25.97 -8.93
CA PRO A 53 14.81 26.21 -7.89
C PRO A 53 13.51 25.44 -8.12
N ASP A 54 13.12 25.24 -9.38
CA ASP A 54 11.89 24.52 -9.70
C ASP A 54 12.06 23.00 -9.51
N ALA A 55 13.24 22.46 -9.82
CA ALA A 55 13.55 21.07 -9.51
C ALA A 55 13.56 20.83 -8.00
N MET A 56 14.14 21.74 -7.21
CA MET A 56 14.14 21.62 -5.75
C MET A 56 12.73 21.63 -5.16
N LYS A 57 11.78 22.39 -5.72
CA LYS A 57 10.37 22.32 -5.31
C LYS A 57 9.74 20.95 -5.58
N VAL A 58 10.07 20.33 -6.71
CA VAL A 58 9.60 18.97 -7.05
C VAL A 58 10.14 17.97 -6.04
N MET A 59 11.44 18.03 -5.73
CA MET A 59 12.09 17.15 -4.73
C MET A 59 11.44 17.29 -3.35
N GLN A 60 11.18 18.53 -2.91
CA GLN A 60 10.44 18.79 -1.67
C GLN A 60 9.01 18.26 -1.72
N GLY A 61 8.35 18.33 -2.88
CA GLY A 61 7.03 17.76 -3.09
C GLY A 61 7.00 16.23 -2.93
N ILE A 62 8.07 15.55 -3.37
CA ILE A 62 8.25 14.10 -3.20
C ILE A 62 8.43 13.76 -1.71
N ASP A 63 9.35 14.43 -1.02
CA ASP A 63 9.55 14.23 0.43
C ASP A 63 8.26 14.49 1.23
N LEU A 64 7.55 15.58 0.92
CA LEU A 64 6.26 15.88 1.53
C LEU A 64 5.22 14.77 1.29
N ALA A 65 5.19 14.18 0.10
CA ALA A 65 4.29 13.08 -0.21
C ALA A 65 4.65 11.81 0.58
N VAL A 66 5.94 11.49 0.74
CA VAL A 66 6.43 10.40 1.59
C VAL A 66 5.99 10.61 3.05
N GLN A 67 6.24 11.79 3.59
CA GLN A 67 5.88 12.13 4.98
C GLN A 67 4.37 12.06 5.22
N LYS A 68 3.55 12.56 4.28
CA LYS A 68 2.08 12.48 4.38
C LYS A 68 1.58 11.05 4.36
N SER A 69 2.10 10.21 3.46
CA SER A 69 1.71 8.80 3.38
C SER A 69 2.06 8.03 4.65
N ARG A 70 3.28 8.23 5.19
CA ARG A 70 3.71 7.63 6.48
C ARG A 70 2.86 8.14 7.64
N GLY A 71 2.63 9.45 7.74
CA GLY A 71 1.82 10.04 8.81
C GLY A 71 0.37 9.56 8.79
N LEU A 72 -0.22 9.34 7.62
CA LEU A 72 -1.55 8.73 7.51
C LEU A 72 -1.56 7.27 7.96
N ALA A 73 -0.53 6.49 7.61
CA ALA A 73 -0.40 5.10 8.07
C ALA A 73 -0.29 5.02 9.59
N GLU A 74 0.59 5.83 10.19
CA GLU A 74 0.78 5.90 11.64
C GLU A 74 -0.49 6.34 12.39
N PHE A 75 -1.23 7.32 11.83
CA PHE A 75 -2.50 7.75 12.40
C PHE A 75 -3.53 6.62 12.39
N ILE A 76 -3.65 5.90 11.27
CA ILE A 76 -4.60 4.77 11.15
C ILE A 76 -4.20 3.64 12.10
N ASP A 77 -2.92 3.29 12.18
CA ASP A 77 -2.40 2.27 13.12
C ASP A 77 -2.75 2.63 14.57
N THR A 78 -2.54 3.89 14.95
CA THR A 78 -2.84 4.39 16.29
C THR A 78 -4.33 4.25 16.63
N ILE A 79 -5.23 4.73 15.77
CA ILE A 79 -6.67 4.62 16.04
C ILE A 79 -7.16 3.18 15.96
N THR A 80 -6.49 2.31 15.17
CA THR A 80 -6.85 0.88 15.06
C THR A 80 -6.68 0.17 16.39
N GLY A 81 -5.66 0.54 17.17
CA GLY A 81 -5.45 0.01 18.53
C GLY A 81 -6.57 0.33 19.52
N GLU A 82 -7.40 1.34 19.24
CA GLU A 82 -8.53 1.75 20.09
C GLU A 82 -9.88 1.16 19.64
N ILE A 83 -9.92 0.46 18.50
CA ILE A 83 -11.17 -0.07 17.93
C ILE A 83 -11.60 -1.36 18.67
N PRO A 84 -12.90 -1.49 19.03
CA PRO A 84 -13.42 -2.72 19.61
C PRO A 84 -13.30 -3.94 18.67
N LEU A 85 -12.83 -5.07 19.20
CA LEU A 85 -12.57 -6.33 18.48
C LEU A 85 -13.82 -6.96 17.80
N GLY A 86 -15.02 -6.47 18.08
CA GLY A 86 -16.27 -6.98 17.50
C GLY A 86 -16.78 -6.21 16.29
N TRP A 87 -16.09 -5.15 15.86
CA TRP A 87 -16.51 -4.36 14.70
C TRP A 87 -16.12 -5.06 13.40
N THR A 88 -17.13 -5.32 12.58
CA THR A 88 -16.98 -6.03 11.32
C THR A 88 -17.55 -5.20 10.17
N VAL A 89 -16.91 -5.24 9.01
CA VAL A 89 -17.30 -4.49 7.81
C VAL A 89 -17.34 -5.42 6.60
N ASP A 90 -18.37 -5.26 5.78
CA ASP A 90 -18.40 -5.82 4.43
C ASP A 90 -17.62 -4.90 3.47
N VAL A 91 -16.56 -5.44 2.88
CA VAL A 91 -15.65 -4.70 2.00
C VAL A 91 -15.98 -4.86 0.51
N ALA A 92 -16.97 -5.68 0.12
CA ALA A 92 -17.23 -6.01 -1.27
C ALA A 92 -17.49 -4.75 -2.12
N THR A 93 -18.34 -3.85 -1.63
CA THR A 93 -18.62 -2.58 -2.31
C THR A 93 -17.38 -1.70 -2.40
N ALA A 94 -16.60 -1.58 -1.32
CA ALA A 94 -15.38 -0.77 -1.32
C ALA A 94 -14.33 -1.31 -2.31
N LEU A 95 -14.13 -2.64 -2.34
CA LEU A 95 -13.21 -3.31 -3.26
C LEU A 95 -13.65 -3.19 -4.72
N SER A 96 -14.95 -3.15 -5.00
CA SER A 96 -15.47 -2.97 -6.36
C SER A 96 -15.09 -1.62 -6.99
N LEU A 97 -14.79 -0.61 -6.16
CA LEU A 97 -14.37 0.71 -6.60
C LEU A 97 -12.85 0.80 -6.86
N VAL A 98 -12.08 -0.19 -6.39
CA VAL A 98 -10.63 -0.24 -6.58
C VAL A 98 -10.33 -0.75 -7.99
N LYS A 99 -9.70 0.11 -8.79
CA LYS A 99 -9.42 -0.19 -10.21
C LYS A 99 -8.07 -0.88 -10.44
N LEU A 100 -7.11 -0.67 -9.54
CA LEU A 100 -5.81 -1.30 -9.62
C LEU A 100 -5.91 -2.72 -9.05
N ALA A 101 -5.78 -3.73 -9.89
CA ALA A 101 -5.98 -5.13 -9.51
C ALA A 101 -5.08 -5.58 -8.36
N GLU A 102 -3.83 -5.10 -8.32
CA GLU A 102 -2.88 -5.40 -7.24
C GLU A 102 -3.34 -4.80 -5.90
N MET A 103 -3.78 -3.54 -5.90
CA MET A 103 -4.33 -2.88 -4.71
C MET A 103 -5.65 -3.53 -4.27
N GLN A 104 -6.52 -3.90 -5.22
CA GLN A 104 -7.76 -4.60 -4.93
C GLN A 104 -7.48 -5.94 -4.25
N LYS A 105 -6.47 -6.68 -4.73
CA LYS A 105 -6.04 -7.94 -4.12
C LYS A 105 -5.46 -7.73 -2.72
N ALA A 106 -4.60 -6.74 -2.56
CA ALA A 106 -3.93 -6.47 -1.29
C ALA A 106 -4.91 -6.03 -0.20
N LEU A 107 -5.89 -5.18 -0.56
CA LEU A 107 -6.98 -4.78 0.32
C LEU A 107 -8.00 -5.91 0.52
N GLY A 108 -8.21 -6.79 -0.45
CA GLY A 108 -9.19 -7.88 -0.41
C GLY A 108 -8.77 -9.11 0.39
N GLY A 109 -7.65 -9.06 1.13
CA GLY A 109 -7.26 -10.12 2.07
C GLY A 109 -6.78 -11.42 1.41
N ALA A 110 -6.64 -11.43 0.08
CA ALA A 110 -6.11 -12.58 -0.66
C ALA A 110 -4.63 -12.79 -0.31
N THR A 111 -4.35 -13.67 0.67
CA THR A 111 -3.03 -14.15 1.13
C THR A 111 -1.85 -13.30 0.68
N ARG A 112 -1.40 -12.39 1.57
CA ARG A 112 -0.17 -11.63 1.42
C ARG A 112 0.98 -12.62 1.19
N HIS A 113 1.38 -12.83 -0.06
CA HIS A 113 2.72 -13.31 -0.35
C HIS A 113 3.64 -12.14 0.05
N GLY A 114 4.41 -12.32 1.11
CA GLY A 114 5.27 -11.27 1.66
C GLY A 114 6.14 -10.64 0.57
N HIS A 115 5.84 -9.39 0.22
CA HIS A 115 6.67 -8.58 -0.68
C HIS A 115 7.86 -7.93 0.05
N SER A 116 8.04 -8.19 1.35
CA SER A 116 9.34 -8.09 1.98
C SER A 116 10.23 -9.25 1.56
N GLN A 117 10.61 -9.30 0.27
CA GLN A 117 11.91 -9.89 -0.02
C GLN A 117 12.96 -8.92 0.54
N PRO A 118 13.76 -9.33 1.54
CA PRO A 118 14.97 -8.59 1.85
C PRO A 118 15.87 -8.64 0.61
N LEU A 119 16.24 -7.48 0.07
CA LEU A 119 17.25 -7.31 -0.97
C LEU A 119 18.68 -7.65 -0.46
N SER A 120 18.82 -8.66 0.40
CA SER A 120 20.11 -9.35 0.56
C SER A 120 20.40 -10.28 -0.63
N LYS A 121 19.51 -10.36 -1.62
CA LYS A 121 19.86 -10.81 -2.97
C LYS A 121 20.64 -9.72 -3.74
N ALA A 122 21.52 -9.01 -3.04
CA ALA A 122 22.81 -8.60 -3.56
C ALA A 122 23.71 -9.85 -3.56
N ALA A 123 23.53 -10.73 -4.54
CA ALA A 123 24.47 -11.81 -4.82
C ALA A 123 24.65 -11.88 -6.33
N GLY A 124 25.87 -11.56 -6.77
CA GLY A 124 26.25 -11.54 -8.16
C GLY A 124 26.16 -12.93 -8.78
N ASP A 125 25.09 -13.14 -9.52
CA ASP A 125 24.93 -14.27 -10.42
C ASP A 125 24.99 -13.73 -11.85
N PHE A 126 26.22 -13.45 -12.28
CA PHE A 126 26.54 -13.33 -13.69
C PHE A 126 26.66 -14.75 -14.24
N ASP A 127 25.59 -15.26 -14.83
CA ASP A 127 25.66 -16.43 -15.70
C ASP A 127 26.42 -16.04 -16.97
N PHE A 128 27.63 -16.58 -17.13
CA PHE A 128 28.38 -16.55 -18.39
C PHE A 128 27.68 -17.44 -19.42
N PHE A 129 27.30 -16.86 -20.56
CA PHE A 129 27.19 -17.56 -21.84
C PHE A 129 28.03 -16.82 -22.89
#